data_AF-A0A541CHZ6-F1
#
_entry.id   AF-A0A541CHZ6-F1
#
_cell.length_a   1.000
_cell.length_b   1.000
_cell.length_c   1.000
_cell.angle_alpha   90.00
_cell.angle_beta   90.00
_cell.angle_gamma   90.00
#
_symmetry.space_group_name_H-M   'P 1'
#
loop_
_entity.id
_entity.type
_entity.pdbx_description
1 polymer ?
#
loop_
_entity_poly.entity_id
_entity_poly.type
_entity_poly.pdbx_seq_one_letter_code
_entity_poly.pdbx_strand_id
1 'polypeptide(L)'
;MAVLLELPVIRSRLHRLTGGAVTEAHCRAILGATFLHDIGKANRGFWRKQWPTEERGRGPICGHLREVAPLLFGPNGIRIAEAGPYLDPRTPAGALLMAALGHHGEPIPFDQLKAEAHIHARFWQPADGYDPVAEARGVAEPLARWLPESLHAAERLAPLPPALLRGFLGLSSLADWIASNAVSAFFPCDGHGAGDRWLFARARVREVVRAMRLDG
;
A
#
# COMPACT_ATOMS: atom_id res chain seq x y z
N MET A 1 -1.77 -2.62 -10.07
CA MET A 1 -1.21 -1.27 -10.32
C MET A 1 -0.39 -1.19 -11.60
N ALA A 2 0.74 -1.90 -11.76
CA ALA A 2 1.61 -1.78 -12.94
C ALA A 2 0.86 -1.88 -14.29
N VAL A 3 0.06 -2.93 -14.51
CA VAL A 3 -0.75 -3.09 -15.73
C VAL A 3 -1.75 -1.94 -15.91
N LEU A 4 -2.38 -1.46 -14.83
CA LEU A 4 -3.31 -0.32 -14.93
C LEU A 4 -2.61 0.96 -15.40
N LEU A 5 -1.37 1.19 -14.95
CA LEU A 5 -0.55 2.32 -15.40
C LEU A 5 -0.05 2.18 -16.85
N GLU A 6 -0.13 1.00 -17.46
CA GLU A 6 0.20 0.76 -18.86
C GLU A 6 -1.00 0.95 -19.79
N LEU A 7 -2.23 0.94 -19.24
CA LEU A 7 -3.45 1.12 -20.04
C LEU A 7 -3.47 2.53 -20.68
N PRO A 8 -3.64 2.64 -22.01
CA PRO A 8 -3.65 3.93 -22.70
C PRO A 8 -4.66 4.92 -22.10
N VAL A 9 -5.87 4.45 -21.79
CA VAL A 9 -6.92 5.30 -21.19
C VAL A 9 -6.51 5.86 -19.82
N ILE A 10 -5.84 5.06 -18.99
CA ILE A 10 -5.35 5.49 -17.67
C ILE A 10 -4.19 6.47 -17.83
N ARG A 11 -3.21 6.15 -18.67
CA ARG A 11 -2.08 7.05 -19.00
C ARG A 11 -2.59 8.39 -19.51
N SER A 12 -3.46 8.41 -20.51
CA SER A 12 -4.03 9.64 -21.06
C SER A 12 -4.81 10.45 -20.02
N ARG A 13 -5.58 9.80 -19.14
CA ARG A 13 -6.28 10.49 -18.04
C ARG A 13 -5.31 11.11 -17.04
N LEU A 14 -4.27 10.38 -16.64
CA LEU A 14 -3.25 10.89 -15.72
C LEU A 14 -2.45 12.04 -16.34
N HIS A 15 -2.08 11.97 -17.62
CA HIS A 15 -1.46 13.08 -18.33
C HIS A 15 -2.39 14.30 -18.37
N ARG A 16 -3.68 14.15 -18.71
CA ARG A 16 -4.62 15.28 -18.69
C ARG A 16 -4.78 15.91 -17.31
N LEU A 17 -4.88 15.10 -16.25
CA LEU A 17 -4.98 15.58 -14.87
C LEU A 17 -3.75 16.39 -14.42
N THR A 18 -2.59 16.13 -15.03
CA THR A 18 -1.30 16.72 -14.64
C THR A 18 -0.78 17.74 -15.64
N GLY A 19 -1.52 18.04 -16.72
CA GLY A 19 -1.04 18.90 -17.80
C GLY A 19 0.10 18.30 -18.62
N GLY A 20 0.24 16.97 -18.65
CA GLY A 20 1.19 16.22 -19.48
C GLY A 20 2.35 15.57 -18.74
N ALA A 21 2.52 15.79 -17.44
CA ALA A 21 3.76 15.47 -16.70
C ALA A 21 3.71 14.18 -15.85
N VAL A 22 3.33 13.03 -16.43
CA VAL A 22 3.53 11.72 -15.76
C VAL A 22 4.74 11.02 -16.35
N THR A 23 5.82 10.98 -15.57
CA THR A 23 7.08 10.34 -15.96
C THR A 23 7.07 8.87 -15.54
N GLU A 24 8.01 8.08 -16.10
CA GLU A 24 8.20 6.71 -15.66
C GLU A 24 8.62 6.64 -14.18
N ALA A 25 9.39 7.61 -13.69
CA ALA A 25 9.73 7.72 -12.27
C ALA A 25 8.48 7.90 -11.39
N HIS A 26 7.50 8.70 -11.81
CA HIS A 26 6.22 8.80 -11.12
C HIS A 26 5.51 7.43 -11.06
N CYS A 27 5.45 6.71 -12.18
CA CYS A 27 4.82 5.39 -12.24
C CYS A 27 5.51 4.36 -11.34
N ARG A 28 6.85 4.35 -11.28
CA ARG A 28 7.62 3.47 -10.39
C ARG A 28 7.38 3.82 -8.93
N ALA A 29 7.45 5.09 -8.58
CA ALA A 29 7.18 5.53 -7.21
C ALA A 29 5.75 5.17 -6.76
N ILE A 30 4.75 5.39 -7.62
CA ILE A 30 3.35 4.98 -7.41
C ILE A 30 3.25 3.47 -7.14
N LEU A 31 3.95 2.65 -7.93
CA LEU A 31 3.91 1.20 -7.78
C LEU A 31 4.41 0.74 -6.41
N GLY A 32 5.49 1.33 -5.90
CA GLY A 32 5.99 1.02 -4.55
C GLY A 32 5.05 1.51 -3.44
N ALA A 33 4.46 2.69 -3.58
CA ALA A 33 3.46 3.16 -2.61
C ALA A 33 2.22 2.27 -2.58
N THR A 34 1.72 1.81 -3.73
CA THR A 34 0.63 0.82 -3.79
C THR A 34 1.03 -0.51 -3.19
N PHE A 35 2.27 -0.96 -3.39
CA PHE A 35 2.74 -2.19 -2.77
C PHE A 35 2.63 -2.13 -1.24
N LEU A 36 2.90 -0.96 -0.64
CA LEU A 36 2.86 -0.73 0.80
C LEU A 36 1.51 -0.22 1.33
N HIS A 37 0.47 -0.08 0.50
CA HIS A 37 -0.81 0.56 0.91
C HIS A 37 -1.46 -0.09 2.15
N ASP A 38 -1.21 -1.38 2.34
CA ASP A 38 -1.74 -2.22 3.39
C ASP A 38 -0.74 -2.54 4.51
N ILE A 39 0.44 -1.89 4.54
CA ILE A 39 1.49 -2.19 5.55
C ILE A 39 0.97 -2.07 6.99
N GLY A 40 -0.03 -1.22 7.22
CA GLY A 40 -0.69 -1.09 8.50
C GLY A 40 -1.39 -2.36 8.98
N LYS A 41 -1.73 -3.32 8.11
CA LYS A 41 -2.37 -4.60 8.48
C LYS A 41 -1.46 -5.49 9.32
N ALA A 42 -0.14 -5.25 9.30
CA ALA A 42 0.82 -5.91 10.18
C ALA A 42 0.68 -5.51 11.66
N ASN A 43 -0.12 -4.49 11.98
CA ASN A 43 -0.35 -4.15 13.38
C ASN A 43 -1.12 -5.29 14.10
N ARG A 44 -0.82 -5.47 15.39
CA ARG A 44 -1.36 -6.59 16.18
C ARG A 44 -2.89 -6.61 16.27
N GLY A 45 -3.54 -5.45 16.30
CA GLY A 45 -5.00 -5.38 16.42
C GLY A 45 -5.73 -5.70 15.10
N PHE A 46 -5.08 -5.49 13.95
CA PHE A 46 -5.59 -5.97 12.67
C PHE A 46 -5.33 -7.47 12.50
N TRP A 47 -4.11 -7.94 12.78
CA TRP A 47 -3.74 -9.36 12.74
C TRP A 47 -4.72 -10.23 13.55
N ARG A 48 -5.14 -9.78 14.73
CA ARG A 48 -6.14 -10.50 15.55
C ARG A 48 -7.48 -10.76 14.88
N LYS A 49 -7.85 -10.00 13.83
CA LYS A 49 -9.11 -10.23 13.12
C LYS A 49 -9.15 -11.57 12.39
N GLN A 50 -8.01 -12.23 12.20
CA GLN A 50 -7.94 -13.56 11.59
C GLN A 50 -8.65 -14.63 12.40
N TRP A 51 -8.77 -14.46 13.73
CA TRP A 51 -9.44 -15.43 14.58
C TRP A 51 -10.94 -15.17 14.71
N PRO A 52 -11.76 -16.23 14.81
CA PRO A 52 -13.15 -16.13 15.26
C PRO A 52 -13.25 -15.37 16.58
N THR A 53 -14.36 -14.67 16.79
CA THR A 53 -14.59 -13.83 17.99
C THR A 53 -14.40 -14.61 19.28
N GLU A 54 -14.76 -15.89 19.30
CA GLU A 54 -14.66 -16.80 20.44
C GLU A 54 -13.20 -17.12 20.81
N GLU A 55 -12.30 -17.19 19.82
CA GLU A 55 -10.89 -17.60 19.97
C GLU A 55 -9.93 -16.41 20.08
N ARG A 56 -10.35 -15.24 19.60
CA ARG A 56 -9.56 -14.00 19.49
C ARG A 56 -9.05 -13.43 20.82
N GLY A 57 -9.65 -13.87 21.93
CA GLY A 57 -9.36 -13.37 23.27
C GLY A 57 -9.83 -11.93 23.49
N ARG A 58 -9.38 -11.31 24.61
CA ARG A 58 -9.81 -9.95 25.02
C ARG A 58 -8.90 -8.82 24.52
N GLY A 59 -7.95 -9.12 23.63
CA GLY A 59 -7.02 -8.13 23.11
C GLY A 59 -7.71 -7.11 22.20
N PRO A 60 -7.16 -5.88 22.07
CA PRO A 60 -7.82 -4.82 21.32
C PRO A 60 -7.79 -5.09 19.81
N ILE A 61 -8.88 -4.74 19.12
CA ILE A 61 -9.03 -4.77 17.67
C ILE A 61 -9.02 -3.34 17.14
N CYS A 62 -8.41 -3.13 15.98
CA CYS A 62 -8.30 -1.81 15.37
C CYS A 62 -8.31 -1.86 13.83
N GLY A 63 -8.18 -0.70 13.20
CA GLY A 63 -8.03 -0.58 11.75
C GLY A 63 -6.63 -0.94 11.27
N HIS A 64 -6.28 -0.43 10.11
CA HIS A 64 -4.91 -0.48 9.58
C HIS A 64 -4.45 0.85 8.96
N LEU A 65 -5.38 1.76 8.61
CA LEU A 65 -5.03 3.01 7.95
C LEU A 65 -4.47 4.04 8.92
N ARG A 66 -5.16 4.29 10.03
CA ARG A 66 -4.75 5.28 11.04
C ARG A 66 -3.66 4.72 11.95
N GLU A 67 -3.72 3.41 12.15
CA GLU A 67 -2.79 2.63 12.95
C GLU A 67 -1.37 2.63 12.37
N VAL A 68 -1.16 3.03 11.12
CA VAL A 68 0.17 3.21 10.53
C VAL A 68 0.91 4.45 11.07
N ALA A 69 0.21 5.37 11.73
CA ALA A 69 0.77 6.62 12.27
C ALA A 69 2.08 6.46 13.05
N PRO A 70 2.28 5.43 13.90
CA PRO A 70 3.53 5.24 14.63
C PRO A 70 4.74 4.96 13.72
N LEU A 71 4.53 4.38 12.53
CA LEU A 71 5.58 4.18 11.54
C LEU A 71 5.99 5.50 10.86
N LEU A 72 5.04 6.43 10.71
CA LEU A 72 5.23 7.70 10.01
C LEU A 72 5.67 8.86 10.92
N PHE A 73 5.21 8.86 12.17
CA PHE A 73 5.27 10.03 13.07
C PHE A 73 5.71 9.72 14.51
N GLY A 74 6.05 8.47 14.84
CA GLY A 74 6.40 8.10 16.20
C GLY A 74 7.60 8.89 16.74
N PRO A 75 7.62 9.30 18.02
CA PRO A 75 8.73 10.09 18.60
C PRO A 75 10.07 9.34 18.61
N ASN A 76 10.03 8.00 18.63
CA ASN A 76 11.18 7.10 18.41
C ASN A 76 11.02 6.26 17.13
N GLY A 77 10.27 6.79 16.15
CA GLY A 77 9.76 6.17 14.91
C GLY A 77 10.14 4.71 14.68
N ILE A 78 9.15 3.82 14.68
CA ILE A 78 9.38 2.41 14.34
C ILE A 78 9.95 2.35 12.93
N ARG A 79 11.21 1.95 12.79
CA ARG A 79 11.93 2.00 11.51
C ARG A 79 11.80 0.68 10.76
N ILE A 80 11.15 0.75 9.60
CA ILE A 80 11.16 -0.27 8.57
C ILE A 80 12.03 0.27 7.43
N ALA A 81 13.33 -0.04 7.47
CA ALA A 81 14.31 0.55 6.54
C ALA A 81 14.03 0.14 5.09
N GLU A 82 13.46 -1.04 4.91
CA GLU A 82 13.11 -1.67 3.63
C GLU A 82 12.02 -0.90 2.88
N ALA A 83 11.21 -0.12 3.60
CA ALA A 83 10.23 0.79 3.00
C ALA A 83 10.83 2.13 2.56
N GLY A 84 12.10 2.41 2.90
CA GLY A 84 12.84 3.58 2.47
C GLY A 84 12.09 4.90 2.67
N PRO A 85 12.04 5.80 1.66
CA PRO A 85 11.42 7.11 1.80
C PRO A 85 9.88 7.06 1.89
N TYR A 86 9.24 5.93 1.60
CA TYR A 86 7.77 5.83 1.69
C TYR A 86 7.24 6.02 3.10
N LEU A 87 8.02 5.70 4.14
CA LEU A 87 7.64 5.93 5.54
C LEU A 87 8.07 7.29 6.09
N ASP A 88 8.66 8.17 5.27
CA ASP A 88 8.87 9.58 5.65
C ASP A 88 7.79 10.44 5.00
N PRO A 89 6.75 10.85 5.74
CA PRO A 89 5.60 11.58 5.21
C PRO A 89 5.94 13.01 4.74
N ARG A 90 7.19 13.48 4.96
CA ARG A 90 7.69 14.76 4.44
C ARG A 90 8.27 14.64 3.03
N THR A 91 8.49 13.42 2.55
CA THR A 91 9.01 13.18 1.20
C THR A 91 7.86 13.04 0.20
N PRO A 92 8.11 13.28 -1.11
CA PRO A 92 7.09 13.02 -2.14
C PRO A 92 6.64 11.56 -2.20
N ALA A 93 7.51 10.61 -1.87
CA ALA A 93 7.17 9.19 -1.75
C ALA A 93 6.25 8.92 -0.55
N GLY A 94 6.51 9.55 0.59
CA GLY A 94 5.61 9.51 1.75
C GLY A 94 4.24 10.11 1.45
N ALA A 95 4.17 11.19 0.66
CA ALA A 95 2.89 11.74 0.20
C ALA A 95 2.11 10.75 -0.68
N LEU A 96 2.79 9.93 -1.50
CA LEU A 96 2.15 8.81 -2.19
C LEU A 96 1.65 7.76 -1.21
N LEU A 97 2.44 7.32 -0.23
CA LEU A 97 1.95 6.33 0.73
C LEU A 97 0.74 6.85 1.51
N MET A 98 0.78 8.11 1.95
CA MET A 98 -0.36 8.80 2.57
C MET A 98 -1.61 8.79 1.68
N ALA A 99 -1.45 9.06 0.39
CA ALA A 99 -2.56 8.95 -0.55
C ALA A 99 -3.04 7.50 -0.71
N ALA A 100 -2.13 6.52 -0.73
CA ALA A 100 -2.47 5.09 -0.82
C ALA A 100 -3.24 4.61 0.42
N LEU A 101 -2.93 5.13 1.61
CA LEU A 101 -3.66 4.83 2.85
C LEU A 101 -5.10 5.37 2.84
N GLY A 102 -5.41 6.36 2.00
CA GLY A 102 -6.78 6.84 1.81
C GLY A 102 -7.67 5.93 0.94
N HIS A 103 -7.18 4.76 0.49
CA HIS A 103 -7.82 3.94 -0.54
C HIS A 103 -9.26 3.45 -0.20
N HIS A 104 -9.68 3.54 1.06
CA HIS A 104 -11.07 3.29 1.47
C HIS A 104 -12.01 4.51 1.30
N GLY A 105 -11.55 5.59 0.65
CA GLY A 105 -12.38 6.73 0.26
C GLY A 105 -12.38 7.90 1.25
N GLU A 106 -11.67 7.77 2.38
CA GLU A 106 -11.53 8.83 3.38
C GLU A 106 -10.07 9.32 3.43
N PRO A 107 -9.78 10.54 2.94
CA PRO A 107 -8.47 11.15 3.13
C PRO A 107 -8.22 11.37 4.63
N ILE A 108 -7.12 10.85 5.16
CA ILE A 108 -6.74 11.06 6.55
C ILE A 108 -5.90 12.34 6.66
N PRO A 109 -6.35 13.38 7.39
CA PRO A 109 -5.56 14.61 7.54
C PRO A 109 -4.22 14.33 8.22
N PHE A 110 -3.15 14.91 7.67
CA PHE A 110 -1.78 14.73 8.16
C PHE A 110 -1.63 15.06 9.65
N ASP A 111 -2.13 16.21 10.08
CA ASP A 111 -2.00 16.66 11.48
C ASP A 111 -2.77 15.75 12.45
N GLN A 112 -3.91 15.23 12.01
CA GLN A 112 -4.70 14.28 12.78
C GLN A 112 -3.96 12.95 12.92
N LEU A 113 -3.41 12.41 11.84
CA LEU A 113 -2.64 11.17 11.86
C LEU A 113 -1.39 11.30 12.74
N LYS A 114 -0.70 12.44 12.66
CA LYS A 114 0.44 12.76 13.52
C LYS A 114 0.05 12.80 15.00
N ALA A 115 -1.06 13.43 15.35
CA ALA A 115 -1.55 13.50 16.73
C ALA A 115 -1.91 12.11 17.28
N GLU A 116 -2.43 11.21 16.43
CA GLU A 116 -2.86 9.87 16.83
C GLU A 116 -1.71 8.84 16.95
N ALA A 117 -0.49 9.18 16.53
CA ALA A 117 0.66 8.26 16.53
C ALA A 117 0.93 7.65 17.91
N HIS A 118 0.85 8.42 18.99
CA HIS A 118 1.06 7.90 20.34
C HIS A 118 -0.05 6.93 20.79
N ILE A 119 -1.29 7.16 20.37
CA ILE A 119 -2.46 6.30 20.69
C ILE A 119 -2.30 4.93 20.02
N HIS A 120 -1.82 4.91 18.78
CA HIS A 120 -1.69 3.69 18.00
C HIS A 120 -0.38 2.92 18.25
N ALA A 121 0.62 3.53 18.89
CA ALA A 121 1.91 2.91 19.15
C ALA A 121 1.80 1.55 19.89
N ARG A 122 0.79 1.39 20.75
CA ARG A 122 0.52 0.12 21.47
C ARG A 122 0.21 -1.07 20.56
N PHE A 123 -0.26 -0.84 19.33
CA PHE A 123 -0.55 -1.91 18.36
C PHE A 123 0.70 -2.43 17.65
N TRP A 124 1.82 -1.74 17.83
CA TRP A 124 3.11 -2.09 17.25
C TRP A 124 4.12 -2.62 18.27
N GLN A 125 3.65 -2.95 19.48
CA GLN A 125 4.47 -3.64 20.48
C GLN A 125 4.30 -5.15 20.35
N PRO A 126 5.38 -5.95 20.45
CA PRO A 126 5.27 -7.40 20.45
C PRO A 126 4.38 -7.91 21.59
N ALA A 127 3.51 -8.88 21.31
CA ALA A 127 2.82 -9.69 22.33
C ALA A 127 2.20 -10.94 21.72
N ASP A 128 1.85 -11.91 22.56
CA ASP A 128 1.19 -13.17 22.16
C ASP A 128 1.93 -13.91 21.03
N GLY A 129 3.27 -13.87 21.06
CA GLY A 129 4.13 -14.50 20.06
C GLY A 129 4.19 -13.77 18.71
N TYR A 130 3.58 -12.58 18.57
CA TYR A 130 3.56 -11.80 17.35
C TYR A 130 4.33 -10.49 17.49
N ASP A 131 5.27 -10.26 16.56
CA ASP A 131 6.02 -9.01 16.44
C ASP A 131 5.54 -8.22 15.20
N PRO A 132 4.69 -7.20 15.37
CA PRO A 132 4.15 -6.43 14.25
C PRO A 132 5.23 -5.68 13.46
N VAL A 133 6.36 -5.32 14.08
CA VAL A 133 7.46 -4.63 13.41
C VAL A 133 8.23 -5.60 12.52
N ALA A 134 8.51 -6.81 13.03
CA ALA A 134 9.12 -7.87 12.23
C ALA A 134 8.25 -8.23 11.01
N GLU A 135 6.93 -8.31 11.20
CA GLU A 135 5.98 -8.61 10.15
C GLU A 135 5.89 -7.50 9.09
N ALA A 136 5.88 -6.23 9.50
CA ALA A 136 5.95 -5.12 8.57
C ALA A 136 7.28 -5.08 7.79
N ARG A 137 8.40 -5.50 8.39
CA ARG A 137 9.67 -5.71 7.66
C ARG A 137 9.52 -6.83 6.63
N GLY A 138 8.91 -7.95 6.99
CA GLY A 138 8.64 -9.06 6.07
C GLY A 138 7.74 -8.66 4.90
N VAL A 139 6.80 -7.73 5.10
CA VAL A 139 5.98 -7.13 4.03
C VAL A 139 6.80 -6.16 3.17
N ALA A 140 7.67 -5.35 3.76
CA ALA A 140 8.46 -4.34 3.04
C ALA A 140 9.68 -4.93 2.31
N GLU A 141 10.29 -6.00 2.80
CA GLU A 141 11.48 -6.62 2.19
C GLU A 141 11.27 -7.06 0.72
N PRO A 142 10.14 -7.69 0.32
CA PRO A 142 9.86 -7.96 -1.07
C PRO A 142 9.79 -6.72 -1.97
N LEU A 143 9.54 -5.51 -1.44
CA LEU A 143 9.60 -4.27 -2.24
C LEU A 143 11.01 -4.10 -2.84
N ALA A 144 12.06 -4.25 -2.02
CA ALA A 144 13.44 -4.13 -2.47
C ALA A 144 13.82 -5.22 -3.47
N ARG A 145 13.29 -6.43 -3.30
CA ARG A 145 13.56 -7.59 -4.16
C ARG A 145 12.83 -7.55 -5.50
N TRP A 146 11.55 -7.22 -5.50
CA TRP A 146 10.69 -7.30 -6.69
C TRP A 146 10.56 -5.97 -7.43
N LEU A 147 10.74 -4.85 -6.71
CA LEU A 147 10.52 -3.49 -7.20
C LEU A 147 11.66 -2.53 -6.77
N PRO A 148 12.95 -2.89 -6.95
CA PRO A 148 14.06 -2.00 -6.59
C PRO A 148 13.96 -0.63 -7.26
N GLU A 149 13.39 -0.59 -8.47
CA GLU A 149 13.27 0.64 -9.26
C GLU A 149 12.25 1.61 -8.65
N SER A 150 11.29 1.09 -7.88
CA SER A 150 10.35 1.90 -7.13
C SER A 150 11.03 2.64 -5.98
N LEU A 151 11.91 1.96 -5.23
CA LEU A 151 12.72 2.59 -4.19
C LEU A 151 13.66 3.65 -4.78
N HIS A 152 14.36 3.30 -5.86
CA HIS A 152 15.26 4.21 -6.54
C HIS A 152 14.53 5.42 -7.14
N ALA A 153 13.31 5.25 -7.64
CA ALA A 153 12.48 6.37 -8.09
C ALA A 153 12.00 7.23 -6.91
N ALA A 154 11.63 6.60 -5.79
CA ALA A 154 11.12 7.27 -4.61
C ALA A 154 12.15 8.22 -3.97
N GLU A 155 13.44 7.87 -3.99
CA GLU A 155 14.53 8.70 -3.45
C GLU A 155 14.75 10.01 -4.21
N ARG A 156 14.51 10.02 -5.53
CA ARG A 156 14.73 11.20 -6.41
C ARG A 156 13.43 11.86 -6.85
N LEU A 157 12.30 11.44 -6.29
CA LEU A 157 11.00 11.90 -6.72
C LEU A 157 10.87 13.40 -6.43
N ALA A 158 10.54 14.18 -7.46
CA ALA A 158 10.19 15.58 -7.28
C ALA A 158 8.81 15.70 -6.58
N PRO A 159 8.50 16.84 -5.95
CA PRO A 159 7.17 17.11 -5.41
C PRO A 159 6.07 16.83 -6.44
N LEU A 160 5.06 16.07 -6.04
CA LEU A 160 3.98 15.65 -6.93
C LEU A 160 2.84 16.68 -6.93
N PRO A 161 2.23 16.98 -8.09
CA PRO A 161 1.10 17.88 -8.12
C PRO A 161 -0.11 17.24 -7.41
N PRO A 162 -0.93 18.01 -6.67
CA PRO A 162 -2.10 17.48 -5.96
C PRO A 162 -3.09 16.72 -6.84
N ALA A 163 -3.21 17.10 -8.11
CA ALA A 163 -4.03 16.39 -9.09
C ALA A 163 -3.55 14.96 -9.36
N LEU A 164 -2.23 14.73 -9.36
CA LEU A 164 -1.66 13.39 -9.49
C LEU A 164 -1.95 12.55 -8.26
N LEU A 165 -1.81 13.12 -7.05
CA LEU A 165 -2.11 12.40 -5.80
C LEU A 165 -3.58 11.96 -5.73
N ARG A 166 -4.52 12.82 -6.15
CA ARG A 166 -5.96 12.46 -6.22
C ARG A 166 -6.25 11.39 -7.27
N GLY A 167 -5.65 11.51 -8.46
CA GLY A 167 -5.77 10.51 -9.52
C GLY A 167 -5.18 9.16 -9.08
N PHE A 168 -4.05 9.20 -8.38
CA PHE A 168 -3.41 8.02 -7.79
C PHE A 168 -4.28 7.37 -6.72
N LEU A 169 -4.86 8.13 -5.79
CA LEU A 169 -5.77 7.61 -4.77
C LEU A 169 -6.90 6.77 -5.40
N GLY A 170 -7.62 7.32 -6.38
CA GLY A 170 -8.69 6.58 -7.07
C GLY A 170 -8.19 5.33 -7.81
N LEU A 171 -7.00 5.41 -8.41
CA LEU A 171 -6.39 4.26 -9.07
C LEU A 171 -5.94 3.17 -8.06
N SER A 172 -5.45 3.57 -6.89
CA SER A 172 -5.08 2.67 -5.81
C SER A 172 -6.30 1.95 -5.26
N SER A 173 -7.43 2.65 -5.03
CA SER A 173 -8.70 2.05 -4.66
C SER A 173 -9.20 1.03 -5.69
N LEU A 174 -9.12 1.36 -6.99
CA LEU A 174 -9.47 0.41 -8.05
C LEU A 174 -8.54 -0.81 -8.05
N ALA A 175 -7.24 -0.60 -7.87
CA ALA A 175 -6.26 -1.68 -7.84
C ALA A 175 -6.49 -2.64 -6.65
N ASP A 176 -6.77 -2.10 -5.46
CA ASP A 176 -7.14 -2.88 -4.29
C ASP A 176 -8.45 -3.65 -4.53
N TRP A 177 -9.49 -2.99 -5.04
CA TRP A 177 -10.76 -3.67 -5.33
C TRP A 177 -10.61 -4.86 -6.30
N ILE A 178 -9.79 -4.71 -7.35
CA ILE A 178 -9.47 -5.81 -8.27
C ILE A 178 -8.69 -6.93 -7.56
N ALA A 179 -7.70 -6.57 -6.74
CA ALA A 179 -6.82 -7.53 -6.06
C ALA A 179 -7.50 -8.27 -4.90
N SER A 180 -8.46 -7.63 -4.25
CA SER A 180 -9.22 -8.14 -3.10
C SER A 180 -10.41 -9.02 -3.52
N ASN A 181 -10.68 -9.16 -4.82
CA ASN A 181 -11.73 -10.03 -5.33
C ASN A 181 -11.28 -11.51 -5.28
N ALA A 182 -11.87 -12.25 -4.34
CA ALA A 182 -11.57 -13.66 -4.10
C ALA A 182 -12.23 -14.64 -5.08
N VAL A 183 -13.04 -14.16 -6.04
CA VAL A 183 -13.59 -15.02 -7.09
C VAL A 183 -12.44 -15.65 -7.88
N SER A 184 -12.54 -16.94 -8.20
CA SER A 184 -11.45 -17.73 -8.83
C SER A 184 -10.89 -17.12 -10.12
N ALA A 185 -11.69 -16.35 -10.85
CA ALA A 185 -11.32 -15.61 -12.04
C ALA A 185 -10.37 -14.42 -11.76
N PHE A 186 -10.31 -13.93 -10.53
CA PHE A 186 -9.44 -12.84 -10.06
C PHE A 186 -8.22 -13.43 -9.33
N PHE A 187 -8.14 -13.23 -8.01
CA PHE A 187 -7.02 -13.61 -7.15
C PHE A 187 -7.52 -14.47 -5.99
N PRO A 188 -7.57 -15.80 -6.15
CA PRO A 188 -8.01 -16.69 -5.06
C PRO A 188 -7.08 -16.58 -3.85
N CYS A 189 -7.68 -16.68 -2.66
CA CYS A 189 -7.00 -16.65 -1.35
C CYS A 189 -6.06 -17.84 -1.17
N ASP A 190 -6.49 -19.04 -1.60
CA ASP A 190 -5.71 -20.30 -1.56
C ASP A 190 -4.57 -20.34 -2.59
N GLY A 191 -4.15 -19.17 -3.07
CA GLY A 191 -3.48 -18.96 -4.34
C GLY A 191 -2.32 -19.90 -4.69
N HIS A 192 -2.04 -19.98 -5.99
CA HIS A 192 -0.83 -20.44 -6.70
C HIS A 192 -0.18 -21.80 -6.39
N GLY A 193 -0.73 -22.62 -5.47
CA GLY A 193 -0.06 -23.84 -5.04
C GLY A 193 1.32 -23.53 -4.41
N ALA A 194 2.34 -24.34 -4.71
CA ALA A 194 3.70 -24.17 -4.16
C ALA A 194 4.61 -23.18 -4.95
N GLY A 195 4.05 -22.38 -5.87
CA GLY A 195 4.82 -21.48 -6.74
C GLY A 195 5.31 -20.19 -6.07
N ASP A 196 5.79 -19.24 -6.87
CA ASP A 196 6.09 -17.86 -6.42
C ASP A 196 4.84 -16.96 -6.63
N ARG A 197 4.33 -16.38 -5.53
CA ARG A 197 3.11 -15.55 -5.54
C ARG A 197 3.23 -14.31 -6.42
N TRP A 198 4.41 -13.71 -6.50
CA TRP A 198 4.67 -12.53 -7.33
C TRP A 198 4.58 -12.88 -8.82
N LEU A 199 5.20 -13.98 -9.24
CA LEU A 199 5.13 -14.45 -10.63
C LEU A 199 3.68 -14.78 -11.02
N PHE A 200 2.95 -15.50 -10.15
CA PHE A 200 1.53 -15.78 -10.35
C PHE A 200 0.72 -14.49 -10.53
N ALA A 201 0.86 -13.52 -9.61
CA ALA A 201 0.10 -12.29 -9.64
C ALA A 201 0.36 -11.48 -10.92
N ARG A 202 1.62 -11.43 -11.39
CA ARG A 202 2.00 -10.75 -12.63
C ARG A 202 1.43 -11.39 -13.89
N ALA A 203 1.34 -12.72 -13.94
CA ALA A 203 0.72 -13.42 -15.06
C ALA A 203 -0.80 -13.19 -15.06
N ARG A 204 -1.45 -13.41 -13.90
CA ARG A 204 -2.90 -13.35 -13.74
C ARG A 204 -3.48 -11.95 -13.98
N VAL A 205 -2.82 -10.89 -13.53
CA VAL A 205 -3.37 -9.53 -13.63
C VAL A 205 -3.72 -9.12 -15.07
N ARG A 206 -2.99 -9.60 -16.08
CA ARG A 206 -3.30 -9.29 -17.49
C ARG A 206 -4.59 -9.97 -17.96
N GLU A 207 -4.81 -11.20 -17.52
CA GLU A 207 -6.05 -11.94 -17.80
C GLU A 207 -7.24 -11.26 -17.14
N VAL A 208 -7.09 -10.84 -15.87
CA VAL A 208 -8.13 -10.14 -15.11
C VAL A 208 -8.50 -8.81 -15.78
N VAL A 209 -7.52 -7.97 -16.09
CA VAL A 209 -7.75 -6.66 -16.72
C VAL A 209 -8.45 -6.79 -18.08
N ARG A 210 -8.08 -7.80 -18.90
CA ARG A 210 -8.75 -8.15 -20.15
C ARG A 210 -10.18 -8.62 -19.94
N ALA A 211 -10.41 -9.52 -18.99
CA ALA A 211 -11.74 -10.03 -18.68
C ALA A 211 -12.68 -8.93 -18.21
N MET A 212 -12.13 -7.92 -17.52
CA MET A 212 -12.86 -6.72 -17.10
C MET A 212 -13.07 -5.68 -18.21
N ARG A 213 -12.50 -5.89 -19.40
CA ARG A 213 -12.55 -4.96 -20.56
C ARG A 213 -12.04 -3.56 -20.23
N LEU A 214 -11.05 -3.47 -19.35
CA LEU A 214 -10.41 -2.20 -19.00
C LEU A 214 -9.34 -1.78 -20.01
N ASP A 215 -9.00 -2.66 -20.95
CA ASP A 215 -8.00 -2.48 -22.02
C ASP A 215 -8.59 -2.07 -23.38
N GLY A 216 -9.91 -1.85 -23.45
CA GLY A 216 -10.63 -1.37 -24.64
C GLY A 216 -10.63 0.14 -24.84
#